data_AF-A0A0F8WDN7-F1
#
_entry.id   AF-A0A0F8WDN7-F1
#
_cell.length_a   1.000
_cell.length_b   1.000
_cell.length_c   1.000
_cell.angle_alpha   90.00
_cell.angle_beta   90.00
_cell.angle_gamma   90.00
#
_symmetry.space_group_name_H-M   'P 1'
#
loop_
_entity.id
_entity.type
_entity.pdbx_description
1 polymer ?
#
loop_
_entity_poly.entity_id
_entity_poly.type
_entity_poly.pdbx_seq_one_letter_code
_entity_poly.pdbx_strand_id
1 'polypeptide(L)'
;MMQFAVQTPDDLMIGKARWVLAVDPMGEQFLVADKGSVLRWVPMKWCKFHKLIDPEAPQSVIPMAPKGVHLVKGQMGHLPRPGDGS
;
A
#
# COMPACT_ATOMS: atom_id res chain seq x y z
N MET A 1 -1.52 9.73 9.17
CA MET A 1 -2.15 8.60 9.90
C MET A 1 -1.68 7.32 9.25
N MET A 2 -0.97 6.46 9.99
CA MET A 2 -0.56 5.14 9.48
C MET A 2 -1.79 4.31 9.15
N GLN A 3 -1.80 3.69 7.98
CA GLN A 3 -2.86 2.77 7.57
C GLN A 3 -2.28 1.36 7.53
N PHE A 4 -2.97 0.39 8.11
CA PHE A 4 -2.54 -1.00 8.07
C PHE A 4 -3.72 -1.93 7.86
N ALA A 5 -3.40 -3.08 7.27
CA ALA A 5 -4.33 -4.15 6.99
C ALA A 5 -4.01 -5.35 7.86
N VAL A 6 -5.06 -5.97 8.38
CA VAL A 6 -5.00 -7.16 9.22
C VAL A 6 -5.84 -8.29 8.63
N GLN A 7 -5.46 -9.52 8.90
CA GLN A 7 -6.30 -10.69 8.65
C GLN A 7 -7.03 -11.02 9.94
N THR A 8 -8.36 -11.06 9.89
CA THR A 8 -9.18 -11.58 10.98
C THR A 8 -9.29 -13.12 10.87
N PRO A 9 -9.79 -13.82 11.90
CA PRO A 9 -10.00 -15.27 11.83
C PRO A 9 -10.81 -15.72 10.60
N ASP A 10 -11.80 -14.92 10.21
CA ASP A 10 -12.66 -15.20 9.05
C ASP A 10 -11.91 -15.04 7.71
N ASP A 11 -10.86 -14.19 7.69
CA ASP A 11 -10.08 -13.91 6.49
C ASP A 11 -8.94 -14.91 6.26
N LEU A 12 -8.48 -15.58 7.32
CA LEU A 12 -7.41 -16.58 7.27
C LEU A 12 -7.75 -17.71 6.29
N MET A 13 -9.00 -18.17 6.28
CA MET A 13 -9.46 -19.28 5.44
C MET A 13 -9.54 -18.90 3.94
N ILE A 14 -9.66 -17.61 3.64
CA ILE A 14 -9.85 -17.09 2.28
C ILE A 14 -8.66 -16.27 1.77
N GLY A 15 -7.58 -16.17 2.56
CA GLY A 15 -6.36 -15.44 2.21
C GLY A 15 -6.58 -13.93 2.02
N LYS A 16 -7.58 -13.34 2.68
CA LYS A 16 -7.87 -11.90 2.56
C LYS A 16 -7.28 -11.11 3.73
N ALA A 17 -7.20 -9.80 3.57
CA ALA A 17 -6.85 -8.85 4.61
C ALA A 17 -7.76 -7.62 4.50
N ARG A 18 -7.99 -6.94 5.62
CA ARG A 18 -8.90 -5.81 5.74
C ARG A 18 -8.19 -4.62 6.32
N TRP A 19 -8.47 -3.44 5.76
CA TRP A 19 -7.99 -2.18 6.31
C TRP A 19 -8.61 -1.93 7.68
N VAL A 20 -7.77 -1.56 8.63
CA VAL A 20 -8.21 -1.09 9.95
C VAL A 20 -8.69 0.35 9.81
N LEU A 21 -9.92 0.60 10.24
CA LEU A 21 -10.57 1.90 10.16
C LEU A 21 -10.33 2.73 11.42
N ALA A 22 -10.28 2.07 12.57
CA ALA A 22 -9.98 2.68 13.86
C ALA A 22 -9.39 1.66 14.82
N VAL A 23 -8.73 2.16 15.85
CA VAL A 23 -8.28 1.39 17.02
C VAL A 23 -9.07 1.93 18.22
N ASP A 24 -9.51 1.06 19.11
CA ASP A 24 -10.23 1.50 20.30
C ASP A 24 -9.29 2.27 21.26
N PRO A 25 -9.82 3.08 22.19
CA PRO A 25 -9.00 3.90 23.08
C PRO A 25 -8.03 3.11 23.97
N MET A 26 -8.33 1.83 24.26
CA MET A 26 -7.44 0.98 25.06
C MET A 26 -6.36 0.29 24.21
N GLY A 27 -6.47 0.35 22.87
CA GLY A 27 -5.50 -0.28 21.98
C GLY A 27 -5.59 -1.80 21.96
N GLU A 28 -6.76 -2.37 22.20
CA GLU A 28 -7.00 -3.82 22.30
C GLU A 28 -7.84 -4.37 21.13
N GLN A 29 -8.52 -3.50 20.38
CA GLN A 29 -9.46 -3.88 19.34
C GLN A 29 -9.30 -3.01 18.08
N PHE A 30 -9.52 -3.65 16.93
CA PHE A 30 -9.56 -2.99 15.62
C PHE A 30 -10.98 -2.93 15.08
N LEU A 31 -11.37 -1.76 14.58
CA LEU A 31 -12.59 -1.60 13.81
C LEU A 31 -12.31 -1.95 12.35
N VAL A 32 -13.02 -2.94 11.85
CA VAL A 32 -12.90 -3.40 10.45
C VAL A 32 -14.28 -3.44 9.80
N ALA A 33 -14.31 -3.26 8.48
CA ALA A 33 -15.52 -3.47 7.68
C ALA A 33 -15.62 -4.92 7.19
N ASP A 34 -16.82 -5.49 7.24
CA ASP A 34 -17.15 -6.81 6.73
C ASP A 34 -17.79 -6.78 5.35
N LYS A 35 -17.94 -7.96 4.76
CA LYS A 35 -18.66 -8.15 3.49
C LYS A 35 -20.11 -7.70 3.70
N GLY A 36 -20.48 -6.59 3.07
CA GLY A 36 -21.77 -5.92 3.28
C GLY A 36 -21.68 -4.59 4.03
N SER A 37 -20.47 -4.04 4.21
CA SER A 37 -20.24 -2.72 4.85
C SER A 37 -20.65 -2.67 6.33
N VAL A 38 -20.77 -3.84 6.97
CA VAL A 38 -21.02 -3.94 8.41
C VAL A 38 -19.73 -3.69 9.16
N LEU A 39 -19.75 -2.83 10.16
CA LEU A 39 -18.59 -2.53 10.99
C LEU A 39 -18.56 -3.45 12.21
N ARG A 40 -17.38 -3.98 12.54
CA ARG A 40 -17.18 -4.81 13.74
C ARG A 40 -15.85 -4.50 14.41
N TRP A 41 -15.86 -4.51 15.73
CA TRP A 41 -14.66 -4.53 16.54
C TRP A 41 -14.13 -5.96 16.64
N VAL A 42 -12.83 -6.13 16.44
CA VAL A 42 -12.14 -7.42 16.50
C VAL A 42 -10.95 -7.30 17.44
N PRO A 43 -10.81 -8.19 18.45
CA PRO A 43 -9.65 -8.20 19.32
C PRO A 43 -8.34 -8.30 18.53
N MET A 44 -7.39 -7.41 18.84
CA MET A 44 -6.09 -7.36 18.18
C MET A 44 -5.34 -8.69 18.29
N LYS A 45 -5.46 -9.38 19.43
CA LYS A 45 -4.88 -10.71 19.66
C LYS A 45 -5.36 -11.79 18.69
N TRP A 46 -6.47 -11.56 17.98
CA TRP A 46 -7.01 -12.48 16.98
C TRP A 46 -6.66 -12.06 15.54
N CYS A 47 -6.00 -10.92 15.39
CA CYS A 47 -5.64 -10.35 14.10
C CYS A 47 -4.18 -10.67 13.76
N LYS A 48 -3.92 -11.01 12.50
CA LYS A 48 -2.56 -11.13 11.96
C LYS A 48 -2.25 -9.91 11.10
N PHE A 49 -1.15 -9.21 11.39
CA PHE A 49 -0.71 -8.10 10.55
C PHE A 49 -0.33 -8.58 9.16
N HIS A 50 -0.86 -7.92 8.14
CA HIS A 50 -0.63 -8.29 6.74
C HIS A 50 0.17 -7.22 5.99
N LYS A 51 -0.20 -5.94 6.15
CA LYS A 51 0.45 -4.83 5.46
C LYS A 51 0.40 -3.57 6.30
N LEU A 52 1.49 -2.81 6.29
CA LEU A 52 1.57 -1.45 6.83
C LEU A 52 1.88 -0.51 5.66
N ILE A 53 1.11 0.56 5.54
CA ILE A 53 1.43 1.69 4.68
C ILE A 53 1.85 2.82 5.61
N ASP A 54 3.13 3.13 5.55
CA ASP A 54 3.67 4.36 6.10
C ASP A 54 3.33 5.51 5.13
N PRO A 55 2.54 6.51 5.56
CA PRO A 55 2.21 7.65 4.72
C PRO A 55 3.41 8.53 4.37
N GLU A 56 4.52 8.43 5.11
CA GLU A 56 5.76 9.18 4.85
C GLU A 56 6.74 8.40 3.96
N ALA A 57 6.47 7.12 3.71
CA ALA A 57 7.29 6.32 2.83
C ALA A 57 7.12 6.75 1.36
N PRO A 58 8.20 6.80 0.56
CA PRO A 58 8.12 7.15 -0.84
C PRO A 58 7.20 6.17 -1.59
N GLN A 59 6.14 6.68 -2.21
CA GLN A 59 5.27 5.89 -3.07
C GLN A 59 5.91 5.67 -4.44
N SER A 60 5.86 4.43 -4.94
CA SER A 60 6.32 4.17 -6.31
C SER A 60 5.38 4.84 -7.31
N VAL A 61 5.91 5.80 -8.07
CA VAL A 61 5.20 6.39 -9.19
C VAL A 61 5.35 5.44 -10.37
N ILE A 62 4.25 4.79 -10.77
CA ILE A 62 4.22 4.04 -12.03
C ILE A 62 3.87 5.04 -13.14
N PRO A 63 4.83 5.41 -14.02
CA PRO A 63 4.52 6.28 -15.13
C PRO A 63 3.51 5.57 -16.05
N MET A 64 2.30 6.11 -16.13
CA MET A 64 1.35 5.66 -17.14
C MET A 64 1.82 6.19 -18.49
N ALA A 65 2.35 5.30 -19.34
CA ALA A 65 2.62 5.67 -20.72
C ALA A 65 1.30 6.08 -21.39
N PRO A 66 1.24 7.22 -22.10
CA PRO A 66 0.07 7.56 -22.88
C PRO A 66 -0.22 6.43 -23.87
N LYS A 67 -1.47 5.95 -23.86
CA LYS A 67 -1.94 4.90 -24.78
C LYS A 67 -1.65 5.34 -26.21
N GLY A 68 -0.66 4.71 -26.86
CA GLY A 68 -0.35 4.94 -28.27
C GLY A 68 1.12 5.11 -28.63
N VAL A 69 2.04 5.26 -27.67
CA VAL A 69 3.47 5.33 -28.00
C VAL A 69 4.05 3.92 -27.96
N HIS A 70 4.24 3.32 -29.14
CA HIS A 70 5.22 2.24 -29.30
C HIS A 70 6.55 2.77 -28.78
N LEU A 71 6.97 2.32 -27.59
CA LEU A 71 8.32 2.54 -27.10
C LEU A 71 9.24 1.74 -28.01
N VAL A 72 9.74 2.39 -29.05
CA VAL A 72 10.84 1.89 -29.85
C VAL A 72 12.02 1.73 -28.89
N LYS A 73 12.38 0.48 -28.66
CA LYS A 73 13.55 0.08 -27.90
C LYS A 73 14.80 0.56 -28.65
N GLY A 74 15.30 1.74 -28.30
CA GLY A 74 16.59 2.21 -28.80
C GLY A 74 16.78 3.71 -28.71
N GLN A 75 17.49 4.15 -27.67
CA GLN A 75 18.68 5.01 -27.76
C GLN A 75 19.05 5.47 -26.33
N MET A 76 20.01 4.77 -25.72
CA MET A 76 20.86 5.37 -24.70
C MET A 76 21.68 6.47 -25.41
N GLY A 77 21.12 7.67 -25.46
CA GLY A 77 21.79 8.86 -25.95
C GLY A 77 22.65 9.47 -24.84
N HIS A 78 23.95 9.44 -25.07
CA HIS A 78 25.02 10.16 -24.36
C HIS A 78 24.58 11.42 -23.58
N LEU A 79 24.90 11.45 -22.29
CA LEU A 79 25.02 12.70 -21.53
C LEU A 79 26.22 13.51 -22.06
N PRO A 80 26.06 14.79 -22.45
CA PRO A 80 27.19 15.65 -22.76
C PRO A 80 27.91 16.04 -21.45
N ARG A 81 29.24 15.84 -21.40
CA ARG A 81 30.08 16.41 -20.34
C ARG A 81 30.25 17.91 -20.61
N PRO A 82 30.13 18.78 -19.58
CA PRO A 82 30.44 20.19 -19.75
C PRO A 82 31.95 20.34 -20.01
N GLY A 83 32.29 21.20 -20.98
CA GLY A 83 33.67 21.47 -21.37
C GLY A 83 34.42 22.30 -20.33
N ASP A 84 35.73 22.05 -20.25
CA ASP A 84 36.69 23.00 -19.70
C ASP A 84 37.55 23.49 -20.86
N GLY A 85 37.36 24.77 -21.20
CA GLY A 85 38.32 25.54 -21.98
C GLY A 85 39.33 26.16 -21.03
N SER A 86 40.61 26.00 -21.35
CA SER A 86 41.69 27.00 -21.25
C SER A 86 42.92 26.46 -21.96
#